data_AF-A0A920G3F1-F1
#
_entry.id   AF-A0A920G3F1-F1
#
_cell.length_a   1.000
_cell.length_b   1.000
_cell.length_c   1.000
_cell.angle_alpha   90.00
_cell.angle_beta   90.00
_cell.angle_gamma   90.00
#
_symmetry.space_group_name_H-M   'P 1'
#
loop_
_entity.id
_entity.type
_entity.pdbx_description
1 polymer ?
#
loop_
_entity_poly.entity_id
_entity_poly.type
_entity_poly.pdbx_seq_one_letter_code
_entity_poly.pdbx_strand_id
1 'polypeptide(L)'
;MEAIEAACHSAGLLFVRYPVNAMNFPGADLDGLGALFDDPNQVVLAYCRTGTRCANLWVATRAEADLAGAVQTARDIGFDLSMVAPR
;
A
#
# COMPACT_ATOMS: atom_id res chain seq x y z
N MET A 1 15.50 -8.54 1.42
CA MET A 1 14.39 -8.59 0.45
C MET A 1 14.75 -9.42 -0.77
N GLU A 2 16.04 -9.57 -1.11
CA GLU A 2 16.50 -10.38 -2.27
C GLU A 2 15.92 -11.80 -2.28
N ALA A 3 15.84 -12.49 -1.14
CA ALA A 3 15.24 -13.82 -1.08
C ALA A 3 13.73 -13.83 -1.41
N ILE A 4 12.98 -12.79 -1.02
CA ILE A 4 11.54 -12.69 -1.32
C ILE A 4 11.36 -12.34 -2.81
N GLU A 5 12.14 -11.40 -3.31
CA GLU A 5 12.12 -11.01 -4.72
C GLU A 5 12.45 -12.20 -5.64
N ALA A 6 13.49 -12.98 -5.32
CA ALA A 6 13.84 -14.18 -6.06
C ALA A 6 12.73 -15.25 -6.00
N ALA A 7 12.07 -15.41 -4.85
CA ALA A 7 10.93 -16.33 -4.70
C ALA A 7 9.72 -15.88 -5.54
N CYS A 8 9.41 -14.59 -5.54
CA CYS A 8 8.36 -14.01 -6.39
C CYS A 8 8.66 -14.27 -7.87
N HIS A 9 9.86 -13.95 -8.34
CA HIS A 9 10.25 -14.19 -9.73
C HIS A 9 10.18 -15.68 -10.11
N SER A 10 10.63 -16.58 -9.23
CA SER A 10 10.56 -18.02 -9.46
C SER A 10 9.11 -18.55 -9.54
N ALA A 11 8.18 -17.87 -8.86
CA ALA A 11 6.75 -18.16 -8.92
C ALA A 11 6.00 -17.41 -10.03
N GLY A 12 6.70 -16.62 -10.86
CA GLY A 12 6.09 -15.80 -11.91
C GLY A 12 5.32 -14.58 -11.40
N LEU A 13 5.59 -14.14 -10.17
CA LEU A 13 4.99 -12.96 -9.56
C LEU A 13 5.82 -11.70 -9.85
N LEU A 14 5.14 -10.63 -10.25
CA LEU A 14 5.74 -9.30 -10.31
C LEU A 14 6.09 -8.84 -8.89
N PHE A 15 7.36 -8.48 -8.67
CA PHE A 15 7.83 -7.93 -7.40
C PHE A 15 8.09 -6.43 -7.53
N VAL A 16 7.43 -5.64 -6.69
CA VAL A 16 7.63 -4.18 -6.63
C VAL A 16 8.16 -3.80 -5.25
N ARG A 17 9.29 -3.08 -5.23
CA ARG A 17 9.91 -2.60 -4.00
C ARG A 17 9.56 -1.13 -3.75
N TYR A 18 8.73 -0.88 -2.74
CA TYR A 18 8.29 0.46 -2.36
C TYR A 18 8.66 0.80 -0.90
N PRO A 19 9.93 1.17 -0.63
CA PRO A 19 10.39 1.37 0.74
C PRO A 19 9.93 2.71 1.31
N VAL A 20 9.05 2.68 2.31
CA VAL A 20 8.57 3.86 3.04
C VAL A 20 8.78 3.73 4.55
N ASN A 21 9.09 4.85 5.20
CA ASN A 21 9.18 5.07 6.64
C ASN A 21 8.41 6.34 7.03
N ALA A 22 8.38 6.69 8.31
CA ALA A 22 7.62 7.85 8.77
C ALA A 22 8.13 9.20 8.23
N MET A 23 9.42 9.32 7.90
CA MET A 23 10.04 10.56 7.43
C MET A 23 9.85 10.80 5.93
N ASN A 24 9.65 9.74 5.15
CA ASN A 24 9.52 9.82 3.69
C ASN A 24 8.16 9.34 3.17
N PHE A 25 7.17 9.17 4.04
CA PHE A 25 5.79 8.89 3.65
C PHE A 25 5.22 10.08 2.85
N PRO A 26 4.48 9.86 1.76
CA PRO A 26 3.96 8.58 1.24
C PRO A 26 4.90 7.84 0.27
N GLY A 27 6.14 8.30 0.08
CA GLY A 27 7.10 7.73 -0.86
C GLY A 27 7.34 8.65 -2.05
N ALA A 28 8.15 8.18 -3.00
CA ALA A 28 8.59 8.98 -4.14
C ALA A 28 7.63 8.95 -5.34
N ASP A 29 6.74 7.96 -5.42
CA ASP A 29 5.85 7.74 -6.56
C ASP A 29 4.52 7.17 -6.06
N LEU A 30 3.64 8.04 -5.58
CA LEU A 30 2.35 7.61 -5.05
C LEU A 30 1.37 7.26 -6.18
N ASP A 31 1.42 7.99 -7.28
CA ASP A 31 0.53 7.80 -8.43
C ASP A 31 0.80 6.45 -9.10
N GLY A 32 2.08 6.08 -9.31
CA GLY A 32 2.45 4.77 -9.83
C GLY A 32 2.03 3.63 -8.89
N LEU A 33 2.12 3.82 -7.58
CA LEU A 33 1.64 2.84 -6.60
C LEU A 33 0.11 2.70 -6.65
N GLY A 34 -0.62 3.81 -6.79
CA GLY A 34 -2.07 3.81 -6.98
C GLY A 34 -2.49 3.05 -8.23
N ALA A 35 -1.80 3.29 -9.35
CA ALA A 35 -2.03 2.56 -10.60
C ALA A 35 -1.81 1.05 -10.46
N LEU A 36 -0.83 0.63 -9.65
CA LEU A 36 -0.62 -0.80 -9.35
C LEU A 36 -1.76 -1.38 -8.51
N PHE A 37 -2.24 -0.66 -7.50
CA PHE A 37 -3.38 -1.12 -6.68
C PHE A 37 -4.67 -1.24 -7.46
N ASP A 38 -4.87 -0.37 -8.45
CA ASP A 38 -6.13 -0.27 -9.19
C ASP A 38 -6.06 -0.95 -10.57
N ASP A 39 -4.95 -1.63 -10.91
CA ASP A 39 -4.83 -2.41 -12.15
C ASP A 39 -5.82 -3.58 -12.14
N PRO A 40 -6.84 -3.58 -13.01
CA PRO A 40 -7.88 -4.61 -13.01
C PRO A 40 -7.38 -5.99 -13.44
N ASN A 41 -6.16 -6.07 -13.99
CA ASN A 41 -5.55 -7.34 -14.41
C ASN A 41 -4.66 -7.96 -13.33
N GLN A 42 -4.52 -7.31 -12.17
CA GLN A 42 -3.64 -7.75 -11.10
C GLN A 42 -4.40 -8.00 -9.80
N VAL A 43 -3.84 -8.90 -8.98
CA VAL A 43 -4.24 -9.05 -7.57
C VAL A 43 -3.02 -8.71 -6.73
N VAL A 44 -3.11 -7.61 -5.99
CA VAL A 44 -1.94 -7.05 -5.28
C VAL A 44 -1.90 -7.53 -3.83
N LEU A 45 -0.78 -8.13 -3.44
CA LEU A 45 -0.41 -8.33 -2.04
C LEU A 45 0.64 -7.30 -1.62
N ALA A 46 0.21 -6.30 -0.83
CA ALA A 46 1.13 -5.35 -0.21
C ALA A 46 1.49 -5.80 1.21
N TYR A 47 2.78 -5.86 1.54
CA TYR A 47 3.24 -6.24 2.88
C TYR A 47 4.28 -5.27 3.44
N CYS A 48 4.27 -5.15 4.76
CA CYS A 48 5.33 -4.51 5.55
C CYS A 48 5.49 -5.28 6.86
N ARG A 49 6.00 -4.65 7.92
CA ARG A 49 6.15 -5.33 9.23
C ARG A 49 4.82 -5.71 9.89
N THR A 50 3.79 -4.86 9.78
CA THR A 50 2.51 -5.01 10.49
C THR A 50 1.29 -4.78 9.58
N GLY A 51 1.50 -4.60 8.27
CA GLY A 51 0.45 -4.16 7.34
C GLY A 51 0.09 -2.68 7.41
N THR A 52 0.33 -2.00 8.54
CA THR A 52 -0.10 -0.60 8.78
C THR A 52 0.36 0.39 7.70
N ARG A 53 1.63 0.33 7.25
CA ARG A 53 2.12 1.22 6.18
C ARG A 53 1.42 0.98 4.85
N CYS A 54 1.15 -0.29 4.55
CA CYS A 54 0.46 -0.68 3.31
C CYS A 54 -0.98 -0.15 3.31
N ALA A 55 -1.68 -0.28 4.43
CA ALA A 55 -3.03 0.28 4.59
C ALA A 55 -3.04 1.81 4.45
N ASN A 56 -2.10 2.51 5.09
CA ASN A 56 -1.98 3.97 4.96
C ASN A 56 -1.66 4.39 3.51
N LEU A 57 -0.78 3.68 2.81
CA LEU A 57 -0.47 3.94 1.40
C LEU A 57 -1.69 3.70 0.50
N TRP A 58 -2.40 2.59 0.69
CA TRP A 58 -3.63 2.30 -0.04
C TRP A 58 -4.71 3.36 0.18
N VAL A 59 -4.84 3.92 1.39
CA VAL A 59 -5.75 5.06 1.62
C VAL A 59 -5.23 6.33 0.93
N ALA A 60 -3.91 6.57 0.98
CA ALA A 60 -3.29 7.76 0.38
C ALA A 60 -3.39 7.79 -1.15
N THR A 61 -3.58 6.65 -1.82
CA THR A 61 -3.77 6.57 -3.28
C THR A 61 -5.21 6.78 -3.72
N ARG A 62 -6.17 7.00 -2.80
CA ARG A 62 -7.59 7.15 -3.15
C ARG A 62 -7.92 8.57 -3.58
N ALA A 63 -8.88 8.67 -4.48
CA ALA A 63 -9.49 9.95 -4.84
C ALA A 63 -10.23 10.54 -3.63
N GLU A 64 -10.36 11.87 -3.61
CA GLU A 64 -11.00 12.60 -2.51
C GLU A 64 -12.42 12.10 -2.21
N ALA A 65 -13.20 11.78 -3.25
CA ALA A 65 -14.56 11.28 -3.12
C ALA A 65 -14.64 9.91 -2.40
N ASP A 66 -13.59 9.08 -2.50
CA ASP A 66 -13.54 7.72 -1.96
C ASP A 66 -12.79 7.64 -0.62
N LEU A 67 -12.09 8.71 -0.24
CA LEU A 67 -11.17 8.73 0.90
C LEU A 67 -11.86 8.35 2.21
N ALA A 68 -13.07 8.86 2.46
CA ALA A 68 -13.82 8.55 3.67
C ALA A 68 -14.17 7.04 3.78
N GLY A 69 -14.59 6.44 2.67
CA GLY A 69 -14.91 5.01 2.61
C GLY A 69 -13.67 4.13 2.77
N ALA A 70 -12.54 4.54 2.18
CA ALA A 70 -11.27 3.86 2.32
C ALA A 70 -10.73 3.91 3.76
N VAL A 71 -10.81 5.07 4.41
CA VAL A 71 -10.45 5.24 5.83
C VAL A 71 -11.28 4.31 6.70
N GLN A 72 -12.59 4.23 6.47
CA GLN A 72 -13.47 3.35 7.25
C GLN A 72 -13.10 1.88 7.04
N THR A 73 -12.92 1.46 5.78
CA THR A 73 -12.56 0.08 5.41
C THR A 73 -11.30 -0.38 6.13
N ALA A 74 -10.24 0.44 6.12
CA ALA A 74 -8.98 0.08 6.76
C ALA A 74 -9.05 0.10 8.30
N ARG A 75 -9.89 0.98 8.90
CA ARG A 75 -10.13 1.00 10.35
C ARG A 75 -10.92 -0.22 10.82
N ASP A 76 -11.92 -0.66 10.06
CA ASP A 76 -12.79 -1.80 10.40
C ASP A 76 -12.00 -3.11 10.53
N ILE A 77 -10.89 -3.23 9.79
CA ILE A 77 -9.97 -4.38 9.87
C ILE A 77 -8.77 -4.12 10.82
N GLY A 78 -8.80 -3.03 11.59
CA GLY A 78 -7.88 -2.79 12.71
C GLY A 78 -6.58 -2.05 12.36
N PHE A 79 -6.48 -1.39 11.21
CA PHE A 79 -5.29 -0.59 10.89
C PHE A 79 -5.36 0.83 11.49
N ASP A 80 -4.25 1.26 12.11
CA ASP A 80 -4.05 2.65 12.52
C ASP A 80 -3.69 3.52 11.31
N LEU A 81 -4.47 4.56 11.05
CA LEU A 81 -4.33 5.44 9.88
C LEU A 81 -3.73 6.81 10.19
N SER A 82 -2.96 6.92 11.28
CA SER A 82 -2.39 8.19 11.76
C SER A 82 -1.45 8.89 10.75
N MET A 83 -0.98 8.20 9.69
CA MET A 83 -0.10 8.78 8.66
C MET A 83 -0.86 9.51 7.54
N VAL A 84 -2.15 9.23 7.37
CA VAL A 84 -2.97 9.79 6.26
C VAL A 84 -4.25 10.44 6.76
N ALA A 85 -4.79 9.99 7.89
CA ALA A 85 -5.98 10.53 8.53
C ALA A 85 -5.76 10.51 10.06
N PRO A 86 -5.07 11.54 10.61
CA PRO A 86 -4.94 11.74 12.05
C PRO A 86 -6.32 11.70 12.73
N ARG A 87 -6.34 11.23 13.99
CA ARG A 87 -7.59 11.19 14.78
C ARG A 87 -8.13 12.58 15.04
#